data_AF-A0A6M0CY49-F1
#
_entry.id   AF-A0A6M0CY49-F1
#
_cell.length_a   1.000
_cell.length_b   1.000
_cell.length_c   1.000
_cell.angle_alpha   90.00
_cell.angle_beta   90.00
_cell.angle_gamma   90.00
#
_symmetry.space_group_name_H-M   'P 1'
#
loop_
_entity.id
_entity.type
_entity.pdbx_description
1 polymer ?
#
loop_
_entity_poly.entity_id
_entity_poly.type
_entity_poly.pdbx_seq_one_letter_code
_entity_poly.pdbx_strand_id
1 'polypeptide(L)'
;MPADTALPALSLPRWRSLSADETECHLSLVLEDAPLVRLRLERGQDLNIYLEYSCSERPQQALWAACYWLFSRDPRCQRLRWHLAQVPEAALASGLLVVDEQPECYRCERALFWQLPQPWLGQTLSGTYPQQMQITGGKRHPLRAPKARGEVYRRFDPRVGAWISLRTLEIDHDLER
;
A
#
# COMPACT_ATOMS: atom_id res chain seq x y z
N MET A 1 9.98 29.29 -22.69
CA MET A 1 10.37 28.21 -21.76
C MET A 1 9.19 28.00 -20.84
N PRO A 2 8.33 26.99 -21.02
CA PRO A 2 7.26 26.77 -20.06
C PRO A 2 7.84 26.13 -18.80
N ALA A 3 7.34 26.60 -17.67
CA ALA A 3 7.80 26.26 -16.33
C ALA A 3 7.62 24.77 -16.03
N ASP A 4 8.72 24.17 -15.59
CA ASP A 4 8.77 22.86 -14.96
C ASP A 4 7.90 22.90 -13.71
N THR A 5 6.66 22.43 -13.85
CA THR A 5 5.71 22.36 -12.73
C THR A 5 6.15 21.18 -11.89
N ALA A 6 7.06 21.43 -10.96
CA ALA A 6 7.46 20.46 -9.95
C ALA A 6 6.19 19.95 -9.26
N LEU A 7 5.83 18.71 -9.58
CA LEU A 7 4.72 18.01 -8.98
C LEU A 7 4.93 18.02 -7.46
N PRO A 8 3.90 18.32 -6.65
CA PRO A 8 4.05 18.25 -5.21
C PRO A 8 4.54 16.83 -4.87
N ALA A 9 5.71 16.76 -4.24
CA ALA A 9 6.35 15.52 -3.86
C ALA A 9 5.32 14.63 -3.18
N LEU A 10 4.90 13.56 -3.86
CA LEU A 10 4.01 12.60 -3.25
C LEU A 10 4.71 12.11 -2.00
N SER A 11 4.10 12.39 -0.87
CA SER A 11 4.61 11.90 0.40
C SER A 11 4.31 10.41 0.47
N LEU A 12 5.34 9.65 0.77
CA LEU A 12 5.42 8.23 0.47
C LEU A 12 4.64 7.42 1.50
N PRO A 13 4.53 6.10 1.40
CA PRO A 13 4.09 5.27 2.54
C PRO A 13 5.24 5.07 3.53
N ARG A 14 5.19 4.07 4.43
CA ARG A 14 6.37 3.70 5.26
C ARG A 14 7.66 3.46 4.46
N TRP A 15 7.55 3.31 3.14
CA TRP A 15 8.62 3.26 2.16
C TRP A 15 9.28 4.61 1.92
N ARG A 16 9.95 5.17 2.94
CA ARG A 16 10.50 6.54 3.05
C ARG A 16 11.28 7.10 1.84
N SER A 17 11.54 6.32 0.79
CA SER A 17 12.33 6.64 -0.41
C SER A 17 11.72 6.11 -1.73
N LEU A 18 10.40 5.97 -1.82
CA LEU A 18 9.71 5.82 -3.09
C LEU A 18 9.81 7.13 -3.92
N SER A 19 10.37 7.07 -5.12
CA SER A 19 10.34 8.16 -6.10
C SER A 19 9.67 7.68 -7.37
N ALA A 20 9.16 8.62 -8.16
CA ALA A 20 8.56 8.28 -9.43
C ALA A 20 8.93 9.24 -10.53
N ASP A 21 8.93 8.69 -11.73
CA ASP A 21 8.89 9.40 -12.99
C ASP A 21 7.57 9.01 -13.69
N GLU A 22 6.62 9.95 -13.74
CA GLU A 22 5.29 9.74 -14.31
C GLU A 22 5.12 10.66 -15.54
N THR A 23 4.80 10.05 -16.67
CA THR A 23 4.39 10.74 -17.90
C THR A 23 2.92 10.45 -18.20
N GLU A 24 2.42 10.93 -19.34
CA GLU A 24 1.04 10.63 -19.75
C GLU A 24 0.80 9.12 -19.96
N CYS A 25 1.83 8.40 -20.43
CA CYS A 25 1.75 7.01 -20.87
C CYS A 25 2.67 6.04 -20.11
N HIS A 26 3.50 6.51 -19.18
CA HIS A 26 4.35 5.63 -18.37
C HIS A 26 4.42 6.05 -16.91
N LEU A 27 4.66 5.07 -16.05
CA LEU A 27 5.04 5.27 -14.66
C LEU A 27 6.25 4.39 -14.34
N SER A 28 7.35 5.00 -13.90
CA SER A 28 8.47 4.29 -13.29
C SER A 28 8.53 4.63 -11.81
N LEU A 29 8.59 3.62 -10.94
CA LEU A 29 8.80 3.78 -9.51
C LEU A 29 10.16 3.23 -9.11
N VAL A 30 10.88 3.98 -8.29
CA VAL A 30 12.14 3.59 -7.65
C VAL A 30 11.90 3.60 -6.15
N LEU A 31 12.39 2.60 -5.44
CA LEU A 31 12.28 2.51 -3.99
C LEU A 31 13.64 2.17 -3.39
N GLU A 32 14.12 3.01 -2.47
CA GLU A 32 15.44 2.87 -1.85
C GLU A 32 16.54 2.86 -2.91
N ASP A 33 16.45 3.79 -3.86
CA ASP A 33 17.35 3.95 -5.01
C ASP A 33 17.42 2.73 -5.96
N ALA A 34 16.57 1.71 -5.74
CA ALA A 34 16.44 0.55 -6.60
C ALA A 34 15.15 0.59 -7.43
N PRO A 35 15.19 0.32 -8.75
CA PRO A 35 13.99 0.21 -9.57
C PRO A 35 12.98 -0.79 -8.99
N LEU A 36 11.75 -0.35 -8.82
CA LEU A 36 10.68 -1.16 -8.22
C LEU A 36 9.71 -1.68 -9.29
N VAL A 37 9.20 -0.79 -10.14
CA VAL A 37 8.24 -1.14 -11.19
C VAL A 37 8.29 -0.14 -12.35
N ARG A 38 8.05 -0.62 -13.58
CA ARG A 38 7.76 0.20 -14.75
C ARG A 38 6.47 -0.26 -15.40
N LEU A 39 5.62 0.70 -15.71
CA LEU A 39 4.28 0.49 -16.22
C LEU A 39 4.06 1.35 -17.46
N ARG A 40 3.27 0.82 -18.38
CA ARG A 40 2.63 1.61 -19.44
C ARG A 40 1.18 1.87 -19.06
N LEU A 41 0.76 3.12 -19.23
CA LEU A 41 -0.54 3.63 -18.83
C LEU A 41 -1.37 3.94 -20.07
N GLU A 42 -2.61 3.46 -20.10
CA GLU A 42 -3.61 3.85 -21.09
C GLU A 42 -4.82 4.44 -20.38
N ARG A 43 -5.03 5.74 -20.58
CA ARG A 43 -6.08 6.51 -19.91
C ARG A 43 -7.36 6.44 -20.76
N GLY A 44 -8.40 5.79 -20.22
CA GLY A 44 -9.74 5.72 -20.82
C GLY A 44 -10.82 5.98 -19.78
N GLN A 45 -11.93 5.24 -19.85
CA GLN A 45 -12.96 5.26 -18.79
C GLN A 45 -12.40 4.76 -17.46
N ASP A 46 -11.60 3.70 -17.51
CA ASP A 46 -10.76 3.22 -16.42
C ASP A 46 -9.27 3.44 -16.80
N LEU A 47 -8.38 3.49 -15.80
CA LEU A 47 -6.93 3.56 -16.06
C LEU A 47 -6.40 2.14 -16.29
N ASN A 48 -6.05 1.82 -17.53
CA ASN A 48 -5.40 0.55 -17.88
C ASN A 48 -3.90 0.64 -17.61
N ILE A 49 -3.36 -0.41 -16.99
CA ILE A 49 -1.99 -0.53 -16.54
C ILE A 49 -1.42 -1.81 -17.13
N TYR A 50 -0.34 -1.69 -17.89
CA TYR A 50 0.41 -2.80 -18.44
C TYR A 50 1.75 -2.88 -17.73
N LEU A 51 2.06 -4.03 -17.14
CA LEU A 51 3.32 -4.26 -16.44
C LEU A 51 4.45 -4.52 -17.42
N GLU A 52 5.44 -3.63 -17.47
CA GLU A 52 6.62 -3.78 -18.32
C GLU A 52 7.80 -4.37 -17.54
N TYR A 53 7.94 -3.97 -16.28
CA TYR A 53 8.98 -4.45 -15.37
C TYR A 53 8.48 -4.44 -13.94
N SER A 54 8.83 -5.46 -13.16
CA SER A 54 8.72 -5.47 -11.70
C SER A 54 9.98 -6.07 -11.09
N CYS A 55 10.44 -5.50 -9.98
CA CYS A 55 11.46 -6.09 -9.14
C CYS A 55 11.03 -7.49 -8.66
N SER A 56 11.79 -8.53 -9.03
CA SER A 56 11.47 -9.93 -8.73
C SER A 56 11.52 -10.27 -7.24
N GLU A 57 12.32 -9.56 -6.46
CA GLU A 57 12.41 -9.73 -5.01
C GLU A 57 11.22 -9.11 -4.26
N ARG A 58 10.57 -8.12 -4.86
CA ARG A 58 9.52 -7.31 -4.22
C ARG A 58 8.27 -7.11 -5.11
N PRO A 59 7.73 -8.16 -5.77
CA PRO A 59 6.68 -8.01 -6.77
C PRO A 59 5.36 -7.52 -6.16
N GLN A 60 5.03 -7.97 -4.94
CA GLN A 60 3.83 -7.49 -4.27
C GLN A 60 3.95 -6.01 -3.87
N GLN A 61 5.10 -5.60 -3.35
CA GLN A 61 5.36 -4.22 -2.98
C GLN A 61 5.31 -3.27 -4.18
N ALA A 62 5.78 -3.73 -5.34
CA ALA A 62 5.67 -3.01 -6.62
C ALA A 62 4.21 -2.68 -6.98
N LEU A 63 3.31 -3.68 -6.92
CA LEU A 63 1.89 -3.46 -7.19
C LEU A 63 1.25 -2.50 -6.18
N TRP A 64 1.55 -2.67 -4.89
CA TRP A 64 1.06 -1.75 -3.86
C TRP A 64 1.52 -0.32 -4.09
N ALA A 65 2.79 -0.12 -4.44
CA ALA A 65 3.36 1.20 -4.68
C ALA A 65 2.75 1.88 -5.90
N ALA A 66 2.51 1.12 -6.97
CA ALA A 66 1.81 1.61 -8.15
C ALA A 66 0.38 2.04 -7.84
N CYS A 67 -0.40 1.18 -7.17
CA CYS A 67 -1.76 1.51 -6.78
C CYS A 67 -1.80 2.74 -5.86
N TYR A 68 -0.89 2.81 -4.88
CA TYR A 68 -0.77 3.96 -4.01
C TYR A 68 -0.51 5.25 -4.79
N TRP A 69 0.52 5.24 -5.65
CA TRP A 69 0.93 6.40 -6.42
C TRP A 69 -0.24 6.93 -7.26
N LEU A 70 -0.86 6.06 -8.05
CA LEU A 70 -1.93 6.43 -8.97
C LEU A 70 -3.18 6.93 -8.24
N PHE A 71 -3.63 6.26 -7.18
CA PHE A 71 -4.80 6.71 -6.41
C PHE A 71 -4.53 7.98 -5.58
N SER A 72 -3.29 8.21 -5.15
CA SER A 72 -2.96 9.42 -4.39
C SER A 72 -2.89 10.64 -5.30
N ARG A 73 -2.49 10.47 -6.57
CA ARG A 73 -2.35 11.55 -7.55
C ARG A 73 -3.66 12.01 -8.13
N ASP A 74 -4.55 11.08 -8.43
CA ASP A 74 -5.85 11.39 -9.00
C ASP A 74 -6.99 10.90 -8.09
N PRO A 75 -7.61 11.79 -7.30
CA PRO A 75 -8.79 11.45 -6.51
C PRO A 75 -9.99 11.01 -7.33
N ARG A 76 -10.06 11.35 -8.63
CA ARG A 76 -11.15 10.96 -9.54
C ARG A 76 -10.97 9.53 -10.05
N CYS A 77 -9.75 9.03 -10.11
CA CYS A 77 -9.47 7.64 -10.45
C CYS A 77 -10.07 6.71 -9.38
N GLN A 78 -11.16 6.01 -9.75
CA GLN A 78 -11.84 5.05 -8.86
C GLN A 78 -11.36 3.61 -9.09
N ARG A 79 -10.80 3.31 -10.26
CA ARG A 79 -10.41 1.96 -10.65
C ARG A 79 -9.13 1.95 -11.46
N LEU A 80 -8.28 0.97 -11.17
CA LEU A 80 -7.13 0.58 -11.98
C LEU A 80 -7.38 -0.80 -12.58
N ARG A 81 -7.19 -0.94 -13.88
CA ARG A 81 -7.24 -2.22 -14.59
C ARG A 81 -5.83 -2.68 -14.94
N TRP A 82 -5.40 -3.77 -14.33
CA TRP A 82 -4.08 -4.36 -14.47
C TRP A 82 -4.12 -5.47 -15.50
N HIS A 83 -3.23 -5.37 -16.48
CA HIS A 83 -2.96 -6.40 -17.48
C HIS A 83 -1.68 -7.12 -17.08
N LEU A 84 -1.83 -8.36 -16.61
CA LEU A 84 -0.75 -9.16 -16.04
C LEU A 84 -0.76 -10.57 -16.66
N ALA A 85 0.33 -10.90 -17.38
CA ALA A 85 0.49 -12.21 -18.00
C ALA A 85 0.60 -13.36 -16.99
N GLN A 86 0.99 -13.07 -15.74
CA GLN A 86 1.08 -14.05 -14.66
C GLN A 86 0.05 -13.76 -13.59
N VAL A 87 -0.50 -14.83 -13.00
CA VAL A 87 -1.48 -14.72 -11.92
C VAL A 87 -0.82 -14.09 -10.67
N PRO A 88 -1.30 -12.94 -10.18
CA PRO A 88 -0.69 -12.25 -9.05
C PRO A 88 -1.25 -12.80 -7.72
N GLU A 89 -0.90 -14.05 -7.39
CA GLU A 89 -1.49 -14.80 -6.26
C GLU A 89 -1.51 -14.00 -4.94
N ALA A 90 -0.40 -13.36 -4.57
CA ALA A 90 -0.32 -12.56 -3.35
C ALA A 90 -1.21 -11.31 -3.38
N ALA A 91 -1.39 -10.70 -4.55
CA ALA A 91 -2.27 -9.54 -4.72
C ALA A 91 -3.74 -9.94 -4.65
N LEU A 92 -4.10 -11.12 -5.19
CA LEU A 92 -5.43 -11.71 -5.06
C LEU A 92 -5.72 -12.10 -3.60
N ALA A 93 -4.80 -12.82 -2.95
CA ALA A 93 -4.95 -13.27 -1.57
C ALA A 93 -5.07 -12.11 -0.56
N SER A 94 -4.40 -11.00 -0.83
CA SER A 94 -4.49 -9.78 0.00
C SER A 94 -5.70 -8.90 -0.31
N GLY A 95 -6.43 -9.17 -1.39
CA GLY A 95 -7.52 -8.32 -1.87
C GLY A 95 -7.06 -6.99 -2.50
N LEU A 96 -5.75 -6.82 -2.75
CA LEU A 96 -5.23 -5.68 -3.52
C LEU A 96 -5.81 -5.69 -4.94
N LEU A 97 -5.81 -6.87 -5.55
CA LEU A 97 -6.38 -7.11 -6.86
C LEU A 97 -7.55 -8.10 -6.73
N VAL A 98 -8.57 -7.90 -7.56
CA VAL A 98 -9.63 -8.88 -7.79
C VAL A 98 -9.66 -9.24 -9.27
N VAL A 99 -10.14 -10.43 -9.58
CA VAL A 99 -10.28 -10.89 -10.97
C VAL A 99 -11.26 -9.97 -11.72
N ASP A 100 -10.92 -9.59 -12.94
CA ASP A 100 -11.83 -8.90 -13.86
C ASP A 100 -12.51 -9.91 -14.81
N GLU A 101 -13.47 -9.46 -15.61
CA GLU A 101 -14.22 -10.33 -16.53
C GLU A 101 -13.34 -10.93 -17.64
N GLN A 102 -12.27 -10.23 -18.00
CA GLN A 102 -11.33 -10.62 -19.05
C GLN A 102 -10.19 -11.48 -18.48
N PRO A 103 -9.72 -12.50 -19.21
CA PRO A 103 -8.50 -13.22 -18.85
C PRO A 103 -7.31 -12.26 -18.70
N GLU A 104 -6.40 -12.57 -17.77
CA GLU A 104 -5.19 -11.77 -17.50
C GLU A 104 -5.45 -10.32 -17.05
N CYS A 105 -6.72 -9.96 -16.84
CA CYS A 105 -7.13 -8.66 -16.35
C CYS A 105 -7.54 -8.74 -14.89
N TYR A 106 -7.04 -7.77 -14.12
CA TYR A 106 -7.32 -7.64 -12.70
C TYR A 106 -7.72 -6.22 -12.38
N ARG A 107 -8.53 -6.05 -11.35
CA ARG A 107 -9.06 -4.75 -10.92
C ARG A 107 -8.52 -4.41 -9.54
N CYS A 108 -8.06 -3.19 -9.36
CA CYS A 108 -7.92 -2.56 -8.05
C CYS A 108 -8.98 -1.47 -7.90
N GLU A 109 -9.86 -1.59 -6.91
CA GLU A 109 -10.87 -0.58 -6.60
C GLU A 109 -10.34 0.37 -5.54
N ARG A 110 -10.44 1.68 -5.79
CA ARG A 110 -9.99 2.72 -4.86
C ARG A 110 -10.60 2.52 -3.48
N ALA A 111 -11.91 2.28 -3.43
CA ALA A 111 -12.66 2.14 -2.19
C ALA A 111 -12.19 0.94 -1.36
N LEU A 112 -11.71 -0.14 -2.01
CA LEU A 112 -11.16 -1.31 -1.34
C LEU A 112 -9.70 -1.05 -0.93
N PHE A 113 -8.89 -0.48 -1.82
CA PHE A 113 -7.46 -0.22 -1.59
C PHE A 113 -7.19 0.50 -0.26
N TRP A 114 -7.96 1.55 0.05
CA TRP A 114 -7.77 2.32 1.28
C TRP A 114 -8.23 1.62 2.56
N GLN A 115 -8.94 0.49 2.47
CA GLN A 115 -9.32 -0.34 3.61
C GLN A 115 -8.26 -1.38 3.96
N LEU A 116 -7.32 -1.63 3.05
CA LEU A 116 -6.34 -2.68 3.21
C LEU A 116 -5.22 -2.27 4.19
N PRO A 117 -4.62 -3.24 4.91
CA PRO A 117 -3.67 -2.95 5.97
C PRO A 117 -2.35 -2.39 5.45
N GLN A 118 -1.85 -2.92 4.34
CA GLN A 118 -0.64 -2.43 3.69
C GLN A 118 -0.99 -1.25 2.78
N PRO A 119 -0.05 -0.31 2.55
CA PRO A 119 1.25 -0.17 3.20
C PRO A 119 1.22 0.63 4.52
N TRP A 120 0.05 0.83 5.13
CA TRP A 120 -0.12 1.76 6.25
C TRP A 120 0.28 1.18 7.59
N LEU A 121 -0.12 -0.07 7.85
CA LEU A 121 0.18 -0.75 9.08
C LEU A 121 1.67 -1.07 9.13
N GLY A 122 2.22 -0.94 10.34
CA GLY A 122 3.63 -1.14 10.63
C GLY A 122 4.10 -2.58 10.43
N GLN A 123 4.74 -3.15 11.44
CA GLN A 123 5.01 -4.58 11.43
C GLN A 123 3.66 -5.30 11.41
N THR A 124 3.27 -5.84 10.25
CA THR A 124 2.18 -6.82 10.22
C THR A 124 2.65 -7.94 11.13
N LEU A 125 1.95 -8.18 12.25
CA LEU A 125 2.02 -9.48 12.90
C LEU A 125 1.42 -10.44 11.89
N SER A 126 2.25 -10.86 10.93
CA SER A 126 1.87 -11.59 9.74
C SER A 126 1.57 -13.01 10.18
N GLY A 127 0.35 -13.22 10.66
CA GLY A 127 -0.13 -14.53 11.04
C GLY A 127 -1.20 -14.48 12.12
N THR A 128 -2.03 -15.51 12.10
CA THR A 128 -2.90 -15.84 13.22
C THR A 128 -2.02 -16.19 14.41
N TYR A 129 -2.15 -15.47 15.52
CA TYR A 129 -1.46 -15.85 16.75
C TYR A 129 -1.94 -17.25 17.18
N PRO A 130 -1.04 -18.22 17.34
CA PRO A 130 -1.45 -19.59 17.63
C PRO A 130 -2.25 -19.64 18.93
N GLN A 131 -3.39 -20.34 18.90
CA GLN A 131 -4.25 -20.42 20.06
C GLN A 131 -3.55 -21.20 21.17
N GLN A 132 -3.22 -20.51 22.26
CA GLN A 132 -2.73 -21.11 23.50
C GLN A 132 -3.76 -20.84 24.59
N MET A 133 -4.08 -21.86 25.39
CA MET A 133 -4.97 -21.69 26.54
C MET A 133 -4.14 -21.37 27.79
N GLN A 134 -4.57 -20.39 28.56
CA GLN A 134 -4.00 -20.09 29.88
C GLN A 134 -5.11 -20.04 30.94
N ILE A 135 -4.72 -20.15 32.21
CA ILE A 135 -5.63 -19.97 33.35
C ILE A 135 -5.17 -18.73 34.13
N THR A 136 -6.04 -17.74 34.27
CA THR A 136 -5.81 -16.55 35.09
C THR A 136 -7.03 -16.33 35.96
N GLY A 137 -6.84 -16.11 37.28
CA GLY A 137 -7.95 -15.98 38.23
C GLY A 137 -8.91 -17.18 38.24
N GLY A 138 -8.37 -18.39 38.02
CA GLY A 138 -9.16 -19.64 37.96
C GLY A 138 -9.99 -19.85 36.69
N LYS A 139 -9.94 -18.94 35.70
CA LYS A 139 -10.69 -19.05 34.44
C LYS A 139 -9.77 -19.40 33.28
N ARG A 140 -10.16 -20.39 32.47
CA ARG A 140 -9.44 -20.78 31.24
C ARG A 140 -9.85 -19.88 30.07
N HIS A 141 -8.89 -19.23 29.43
CA HIS A 141 -9.14 -18.35 28.27
C HIS A 141 -7.96 -18.38 27.28
N PRO A 142 -8.17 -18.01 25.99
CA PRO A 142 -7.08 -17.92 25.04
C PRO A 142 -6.09 -16.80 25.42
N LEU A 143 -4.81 -17.06 25.19
CA LEU A 143 -3.74 -16.07 25.24
C LEU A 143 -3.83 -15.17 24.01
N ARG A 144 -3.85 -13.85 24.23
CA ARG A 144 -3.81 -12.86 23.15
C ARG A 144 -2.37 -12.63 22.72
N ALA A 145 -2.19 -12.28 21.45
CA ALA A 145 -0.90 -11.83 20.94
C ALA A 145 -0.34 -10.68 21.80
N PRO A 146 0.99 -10.58 21.95
CA PRO A 146 1.62 -9.40 22.54
C PRO A 146 1.13 -8.12 21.87
N LYS A 147 0.87 -7.07 22.67
CA LYS A 147 0.54 -5.75 22.13
C LYS A 147 1.74 -5.21 21.36
N ALA A 148 1.49 -4.67 20.17
CA ALA A 148 2.50 -3.92 19.44
C ALA A 148 3.00 -2.73 20.28
N ARG A 149 4.21 -2.26 19.99
CA ARG A 149 4.81 -1.05 20.61
C ARG A 149 5.25 -0.09 19.53
N GLY A 150 5.23 1.21 19.84
CA GLY A 150 5.66 2.27 18.91
C GLY A 150 4.62 2.57 17.83
N GLU A 151 5.08 3.04 16.67
CA GLU A 151 4.22 3.40 15.52
C GLU A 151 3.58 2.17 14.90
N VAL A 152 2.24 2.14 14.90
CA VAL A 152 1.43 1.02 14.37
C VAL A 152 0.78 1.35 13.03
N TYR A 153 0.68 2.63 12.68
CA TYR A 153 0.05 3.11 11.45
C TYR A 153 0.77 4.37 10.96
N ARG A 154 0.98 4.47 9.65
CA ARG A 154 1.42 5.71 9.01
C ARG A 154 0.89 5.82 7.58
N ARG A 155 0.28 6.94 7.24
CA ARG A 155 -0.19 7.28 5.89
C ARG A 155 -0.02 8.78 5.64
N PHE A 156 0.32 9.16 4.42
CA PHE A 156 0.18 10.56 4.01
C PHE A 156 -1.26 10.85 3.55
N ASP A 157 -1.85 11.93 4.04
CA ASP A 157 -3.16 12.38 3.57
C ASP A 157 -3.00 13.57 2.61
N PRO A 158 -3.25 13.39 1.30
CA PRO A 158 -3.06 14.46 0.33
C PRO A 158 -4.05 15.61 0.50
N ARG A 159 -5.18 15.43 1.19
CA ARG A 159 -6.15 16.52 1.44
C ARG A 159 -5.67 17.45 2.55
N VAL A 160 -5.00 16.89 3.55
CA VAL A 160 -4.42 17.66 4.67
C VAL A 160 -3.01 18.14 4.33
N GLY A 161 -2.34 17.50 3.38
CA GLY A 161 -0.94 17.79 3.03
C GLY A 161 0.04 17.36 4.13
N ALA A 162 -0.34 16.38 4.95
CA ALA A 162 0.41 15.99 6.13
C ALA A 162 0.45 14.46 6.34
N TRP A 163 1.46 14.03 7.09
CA TRP A 163 1.56 12.66 7.56
C TRP A 163 0.67 12.42 8.77
N ILE A 164 -0.13 11.37 8.69
CA ILE A 164 -0.91 10.83 9.80
C ILE A 164 -0.20 9.59 10.30
N SER A 165 0.20 9.57 11.57
CA SER A 165 0.77 8.41 12.24
C SER A 165 0.06 8.13 13.55
N LEU A 166 -0.14 6.85 13.87
CA LEU A 166 -0.66 6.40 15.16
C LEU A 166 0.39 5.53 15.83
N ARG A 167 0.58 5.72 17.14
CA ARG A 167 1.46 4.89 17.97
C ARG A 167 0.73 4.37 19.19
N THR A 168 1.24 3.31 19.78
CA THR A 168 0.74 2.82 21.08
C THR A 168 1.05 3.81 22.19
N LEU A 169 0.16 3.87 23.18
CA LEU A 169 0.34 4.64 24.41
C LEU A 169 1.51 4.06 25.22
N GLU A 170 2.47 4.90 25.57
CA GLU A 170 3.57 4.60 26.48
C GLU A 170 3.37 5.40 27.77
N ILE A 171 2.89 4.73 28.83
CA ILE A 171 2.44 5.36 30.10
C ILE A 171 3.49 6.32 30.66
N ASP A 172 4.76 5.91 30.68
CA ASP A 172 5.85 6.71 31.26
C ASP A 172 6.17 8.00 30.48
N HIS A 173 5.73 8.09 29.22
CA HIS A 173 6.02 9.21 28.33
C HIS A 173 4.78 10.05 27.99
N ASP A 174 3.59 9.45 28.00
CA ASP A 174 2.38 10.04 27.42
C ASP A 174 1.37 10.54 28.45
N LEU A 175 1.54 10.19 29.73
CA LEU A 175 0.72 10.73 30.81
C LEU A 175 1.38 11.96 31.42
N GLU A 176 0.60 13.03 31.55
CA GLU A 176 0.97 14.19 32.37
C GLU A 176 1.12 13.74 33.83
N ARG A 177 2.17 14.23 34.49
CA ARG A 177 2.41 13.98 35.92
C ARG A 177 1.51 14.82 36.80
#